data_AF-A0A8S2Y145-F1
#
_entry.id   AF-A0A8S2Y145-F1
#
_cell.length_a   1.000
_cell.length_b   1.000
_cell.length_c   1.000
_cell.angle_alpha   90.00
_cell.angle_beta   90.00
_cell.angle_gamma   90.00
#
_symmetry.space_group_name_H-M   'P 1'
#
loop_
_entity.id
_entity.type
_entity.pdbx_description
1 polymer ?
#
loop_
_entity_poly.entity_id
_entity_poly.type
_entity_poly.pdbx_seq_one_letter_code
_entity_poly.pdbx_strand_id
1 'polypeptide(L)' 'VLGRFDLTDIPPAPRGVPQIEVTFEIDVNGILKVTAEDKGTRNKNNIVINSNTNRLSPEDIDR' A
#
# COMPACT_ATOMS: atom_id res chain seq x y z
N VAL A 1 -3.09 -2.87 -12.16
CA VAL A 1 -3.25 -2.15 -10.86
C VAL A 1 -3.86 -3.12 -9.87
N LEU A 2 -3.25 -3.32 -8.70
CA LEU A 2 -3.72 -4.26 -7.67
C LEU A 2 -4.70 -3.63 -6.67
N GLY A 3 -4.67 -2.30 -6.56
CA GLY A 3 -5.59 -1.51 -5.75
C GLY A 3 -5.12 -0.07 -5.63
N ARG A 4 -5.95 0.77 -5.01
CA ARG A 4 -5.65 2.16 -4.68
C ARG A 4 -6.19 2.48 -3.30
N PHE A 5 -5.47 3.31 -2.57
CA PHE A 5 -5.94 3.93 -1.34
C PHE A 5 -5.47 5.39 -1.33
N ASP A 6 -6.14 6.22 -0.55
CA ASP A 6 -5.77 7.61 -0.36
C ASP A 6 -5.42 7.82 1.12
N LEU A 7 -4.25 8.39 1.40
CA LEU A 7 -3.88 8.87 2.74
C LEU A 7 -4.21 10.36 2.81
N THR A 8 -5.25 10.69 3.57
CA THR A 8 -5.78 12.06 3.69
C THR A 8 -5.25 12.76 4.95
N ASP A 9 -5.66 14.02 5.17
CA ASP A 9 -5.39 14.77 6.39
C ASP A 9 -3.90 14.98 6.71
N ILE A 10 -3.07 15.06 5.67
CA ILE A 10 -1.65 15.45 5.77
C ILE A 10 -1.60 16.98 5.93
N PRO A 11 -1.01 17.50 7.02
CA PRO A 11 -0.89 18.94 7.24
C PRO A 11 -0.08 19.62 6.13
N PRO A 12 -0.40 20.87 5.77
CA PRO A 12 0.42 21.65 4.84
C PRO A 12 1.86 21.76 5.36
N ALA A 13 2.82 21.35 4.53
CA ALA A 13 4.24 21.43 4.84
C ALA A 13 5.04 21.78 3.57
N PRO A 14 6.26 22.33 3.71
CA PRO A 14 7.14 22.53 2.56
C PRO A 14 7.38 21.22 1.82
N ARG A 15 7.60 21.31 0.50
CA ARG A 15 7.88 20.12 -0.32
C ARG A 15 9.12 19.39 0.21
N GLY A 16 9.01 18.07 0.34
CA GLY A 16 10.08 17.21 0.84
C GLY A 16 10.13 17.07 2.38
N VAL A 17 9.24 17.74 3.12
CA VAL A 17 9.17 17.64 4.59
C VAL A 17 8.29 16.48 5.07
N PRO A 18 7.08 16.23 4.52
CA PRO A 18 6.26 15.09 4.94
C PRO A 18 7.01 13.77 4.77
N GLN A 19 6.97 12.94 5.81
CA GLN A 19 7.58 11.61 5.81
C GLN A 19 6.47 10.57 5.83
N ILE A 20 6.22 9.94 4.69
CA ILE A 20 5.26 8.85 4.57
C ILE A 20 6.02 7.53 4.55
N GLU A 21 5.76 6.68 5.53
CA GLU A 21 6.27 5.31 5.59
C GLU A 21 5.25 4.38 4.97
N VAL A 22 5.67 3.57 4.00
CA VAL A 22 4.80 2.58 3.35
C VAL A 22 5.34 1.19 3.63
N THR A 23 4.50 0.36 4.23
CA THR A 23 4.81 -1.03 4.62
C THR A 23 3.99 -1.99 3.78
N PHE A 24 4.66 -2.96 3.17
CA PHE A 24 4.06 -4.04 2.39
C PHE A 24 4.22 -5.35 3.16
N GLU A 25 3.11 -5.93 3.57
CA GLU A 25 3.07 -7.19 4.31
C GLU A 25 2.42 -8.25 3.43
N ILE A 26 3.10 -9.38 3.22
CA ILE A 26 2.55 -10.55 2.50
C ILE A 26 2.47 -11.69 3.50
N ASP A 27 1.28 -12.26 3.65
CA ASP A 27 1.06 -13.41 4.53
C ASP A 27 1.24 -14.76 3.80
N VAL A 28 1.15 -15.85 4.57
CA VAL A 28 1.27 -17.22 4.06
C VAL A 28 0.16 -17.60 3.06
N ASN A 29 -0.97 -16.89 3.07
CA ASN A 29 -2.07 -17.09 2.13
C ASN A 29 -1.90 -16.26 0.84
N GLY A 30 -0.82 -15.47 0.75
CA GLY A 30 -0.57 -14.54 -0.33
C GLY A 30 -1.53 -13.34 -0.34
N ILE A 31 -2.09 -12.98 0.81
CA ILE A 31 -2.83 -11.73 0.99
C ILE A 31 -1.80 -10.62 1.20
N LEU A 32 -1.88 -9.59 0.35
CA LEU A 32 -1.03 -8.41 0.44
C LEU A 32 -1.77 -7.33 1.22
N LYS A 33 -1.18 -6.89 2.33
CA LYS A 33 -1.63 -5.70 3.07
C LYS A 33 -0.62 -4.58 2.85
N VAL A 34 -1.11 -3.44 2.39
CA VAL A 34 -0.30 -2.23 2.21
C VAL A 34 -0.78 -1.20 3.20
N THR A 35 0.12 -0.71 4.05
CA THR A 35 -0.15 0.33 5.04
C THR A 35 0.71 1.55 4.72
N ALA A 36 0.14 2.74 4.79
CA ALA A 36 0.90 3.99 4.79
C ALA A 36 0.66 4.75 6.08
N GLU A 37 1.72 5.31 6.66
CA GLU A 37 1.70 6.14 7.86
C GLU A 37 2.44 7.46 7.59
N ASP A 38 1.80 8.59 7.88
CA ASP A 38 2.50 9.86 8.03
C ASP A 38 3.20 9.89 9.39
N LYS A 39 4.53 9.90 9.40
CA LYS A 39 5.34 9.87 10.64
C LYS A 39 5.17 11.12 11.49
N GLY A 40 4.76 12.24 10.92
CA GLY A 40 4.55 13.49 11.65
C GLY A 40 3.26 13.49 12.47
N THR A 41 2.17 13.01 11.88
CA THR A 41 0.83 13.00 12.52
C THR A 41 0.45 11.66 13.12
N ARG A 42 1.15 10.57 12.76
CA ARG A 42 0.75 9.18 13.02
C ARG A 42 -0.56 8.79 12.33
N ASN A 43 -1.04 9.61 11.39
CA ASN A 43 -2.19 9.25 10.58
C ASN A 43 -1.81 8.09 9.66
N LYS A 44 -2.68 7.09 9.55
CA LYS A 44 -2.45 5.86 8.80
C LYS A 44 -3.68 5.44 8.02
N ASN A 45 -3.45 4.90 6.83
CA ASN A 45 -4.49 4.22 6.06
C ASN A 45 -3.90 2.95 5.43
N ASN A 46 -4.75 1.97 5.16
CA ASN A 46 -4.31 0.69 4.60
C ASN A 46 -5.34 0.09 3.65
N ILE A 47 -4.85 -0.83 2.83
CA ILE A 47 -5.64 -1.62 1.88
C ILE A 47 -5.21 -3.07 2.03
N VAL A 48 -6.19 -3.98 1.93
CA VAL A 48 -5.97 -5.42 1.88
C VAL A 48 -6.34 -5.92 0.49
N ILE A 49 -5.40 -6.56 -0.17
CA ILE A 49 -5.55 -7.11 -1.51
C ILE A 49 -5.56 -8.63 -1.37
N ASN A 50 -6.74 -9.20 -1.60
CA ASN A 50 -6.89 -10.65 -1.65
C ASN A 50 -6.42 -11.17 -3.02
N SER A 51 -5.72 -12.29 -3.00
CA SER A 51 -5.05 -12.91 -4.15
C SER A 51 -5.99 -13.50 -5.21
N ASN A 52 -7.31 -13.33 -5.09
CA ASN A 52 -8.29 -14.01 -5.94
C ASN A 52 -8.75 -13.21 -7.16
N THR A 53 -8.59 -11.88 -7.17
CA THR A 53 -9.22 -11.01 -8.18
C THR A 53 -8.34 -10.64 -9.38
N ASN A 54 -7.05 -10.98 -9.39
CA ASN A 54 -6.15 -10.58 -10.47
C ASN A 54 -4.84 -11.41 -10.55
N ARG A 55 -4.95 -12.74 -10.38
CA ARG A 55 -3.78 -13.63 -10.48
C ARG A 55 -3.35 -13.77 -11.94
N LEU A 56 -2.06 -13.55 -12.18
CA LEU A 56 -1.41 -13.86 -13.44
C LEU A 56 -1.27 -15.39 -13.57
N SER A 57 -1.44 -15.91 -14.78
CA SER A 57 -1.05 -17.29 -15.07
C SER A 57 0.48 -17.43 -15.03
N PRO A 58 1.04 -18.62 -14.82
CA PRO A 58 2.50 -18.82 -14.89
C PRO A 58 3.09 -18.33 -16.23
N GLU A 59 2.35 -18.54 -17.32
CA GLU A 59 2.70 -18.11 -18.66
C GLU A 59 2.73 -16.56 -18.79
N ASP A 60 1.89 -15.85 -18.04
CA ASP A 60 1.92 -14.38 -17.97
C ASP A 60 3.02 -13.84 -17.05
N ILE A 61 3.52 -14.65 -16.10
CA ILE A 61 4.60 -14.28 -15.17
C ILE A 61 5.98 -14.44 -15.82
N ASP A 62 6.15 -15.48 -16.64
CA ASP A 62 7.43 -15.79 -17.31
C ASP A 62 7.74 -14.87 -18.52
N ARG A 63 6.74 -14.11 -19.00
CA ARG A 63 6.88 -13.14 -20.11
C ARG A 63 7.43 -11.79 -19.68
#